data_AF-A0A356Z543-F1
#
_entry.id   AF-A0A356Z543-F1
#
_cell.length_a   1.000
_cell.length_b   1.000
_cell.length_c   1.000
_cell.angle_alpha   90.00
_cell.angle_beta   90.00
_cell.angle_gamma   90.00
#
_symmetry.space_group_name_H-M   'P 1'
#
loop_
_entity.id
_entity.type
_entity.pdbx_description
1 polymer ?
#
loop_
_entity_poly.entity_id
_entity_poly.type
_entity_poly.pdbx_seq_one_letter_code
_entity_poly.pdbx_strand_id
1 'polypeptide(L)'
;TDNRILVKEGLLKLQNTHRPGLQALLQETGLTGKPLSTWQVSFILAPRLNSAGRVENAATSVELLLATDPARCLTLAQTLCRLNDERKAIENSILTKALEQIEAEVDLETEPFLVLAGEGWHQGVLGIVASRLCEKFTRPVVLISWDGDTGRGSARSVADLDLYQALNYAREHLVQFGGHKMAAGLTINRDQFPAFKHALQEWTANNGPMSVCKQMEADLEIDIKDINMELCNELERLQPFGEGNSAPALVARGCRISSLSRVGKNGEHIKYRIGEPPLECIAFNHVEWLQGPLRQCRQDILFEPAINEFRGFKNVQLRIKDMKSSYRPDTGWVRIPGMASPFVRLAEHTAGELKAGHPVVFVYPTCRSITRHKLAVNSYFNPGIIKELHGQLGRTEQKAADNVLRAGEPYLFLMTETYLRHY
;
A
#
# COMPACT_ATOMS: atom_id res chain seq x y z
N THR A 1 -6.13 -11.94 24.80
CA THR A 1 -6.76 -10.94 25.69
C THR A 1 -5.74 -10.24 26.57
N ASP A 2 -4.82 -10.98 27.21
CA ASP A 2 -3.82 -10.43 28.14
C ASP A 2 -2.88 -9.40 27.50
N ASN A 3 -2.43 -9.64 26.26
CA ASN A 3 -1.60 -8.68 25.50
C ASN A 3 -2.28 -7.31 25.33
N ARG A 4 -3.61 -7.30 25.08
CA ARG A 4 -4.36 -6.05 24.88
C ARG A 4 -4.38 -5.21 26.15
N ILE A 5 -4.63 -5.85 27.29
CA ILE A 5 -4.65 -5.18 28.60
C ILE A 5 -3.26 -4.64 28.93
N LEU A 6 -2.22 -5.48 28.76
CA LEU A 6 -0.83 -5.10 29.02
C LEU A 6 -0.39 -3.92 28.16
N VAL A 7 -0.71 -3.92 26.86
CA VAL A 7 -0.36 -2.82 25.95
C VAL A 7 -1.15 -1.56 26.30
N LYS A 8 -2.44 -1.66 26.57
CA LYS A 8 -3.28 -0.49 26.92
C LYS A 8 -2.78 0.20 28.19
N GLU A 9 -2.57 -0.55 29.25
CA GLU A 9 -2.04 -0.02 30.52
C GLU A 9 -0.57 0.41 30.39
N GLY A 10 0.21 -0.34 29.61
CA GLY A 10 1.62 -0.06 29.34
C GLY A 10 1.84 1.24 28.60
N LEU A 11 0.98 1.60 27.63
CA LEU A 11 1.06 2.87 26.90
C LEU A 11 0.84 4.07 27.84
N LEU A 12 -0.16 3.99 28.74
CA LEU A 12 -0.44 5.03 29.74
C LEU A 12 0.74 5.20 30.70
N LYS A 13 1.33 4.08 31.16
CA LYS A 13 2.52 4.10 32.03
C LYS A 13 3.77 4.60 31.31
N LEU A 14 3.93 4.26 30.02
CA LEU A 14 5.07 4.70 29.22
C LEU A 14 5.04 6.21 29.00
N GLN A 15 3.85 6.77 28.72
CA GLN A 15 3.67 8.21 28.55
C GLN A 15 4.04 8.99 29.81
N ASN A 16 3.78 8.42 31.00
CA ASN A 16 4.07 9.02 32.31
C ASN A 16 5.22 8.32 33.05
N THR A 17 6.18 7.78 32.31
CA THR A 17 7.25 6.96 32.89
C THR A 17 8.19 7.79 33.77
N HIS A 18 8.61 7.23 34.90
CA HIS A 18 9.67 7.76 35.76
C HIS A 18 11.03 7.11 35.51
N ARG A 19 11.13 6.18 34.56
CA ARG A 19 12.40 5.51 34.24
C ARG A 19 13.29 6.46 33.42
N PRO A 20 14.46 6.89 33.93
CA PRO A 20 15.28 7.91 33.27
C PRO A 20 15.65 7.54 31.82
N GLY A 21 15.94 6.27 31.56
CA GLY A 21 16.23 5.78 30.21
C GLY A 21 15.08 5.94 29.20
N LEU A 22 13.83 5.67 29.62
CA LEU A 22 12.66 5.85 28.76
C LEU A 22 12.32 7.34 28.58
N GLN A 23 12.50 8.16 29.61
CA GLN A 23 12.34 9.61 29.51
C GLN A 23 13.33 10.20 28.51
N ALA A 24 14.60 9.82 28.59
CA ALA A 24 15.62 10.25 27.63
C ALA A 24 15.26 9.84 26.20
N LEU A 25 14.77 8.62 25.98
CA LEU A 25 14.34 8.16 24.66
C LEU A 25 13.11 8.93 24.13
N LEU A 26 12.14 9.25 24.99
CA LEU A 26 10.98 10.07 24.63
C LEU A 26 11.38 11.52 24.32
N GLN A 27 12.38 12.06 25.01
CA GLN A 27 12.94 13.38 24.76
C GLN A 27 13.62 13.43 23.39
N GLU A 28 14.56 12.51 23.13
CA GLU A 28 15.31 12.43 21.86
C GLU A 28 14.41 12.15 20.64
N THR A 29 13.23 11.56 20.86
CA THR A 29 12.25 11.32 19.80
C THR A 29 11.19 12.41 19.66
N GLY A 30 11.24 13.45 20.50
CA GLY A 30 10.25 14.52 20.51
C GLY A 30 8.85 14.06 20.89
N LEU A 31 8.75 12.96 21.64
CA LEU A 31 7.50 12.35 22.12
C LEU A 31 7.16 12.73 23.56
N THR A 32 8.01 13.51 24.23
CA THR A 32 7.77 13.99 25.59
C THR A 32 6.43 14.72 25.69
N GLY A 33 5.59 14.29 26.63
CA GLY A 33 4.26 14.88 26.87
C GLY A 33 3.21 14.64 25.79
N LYS A 34 3.52 13.86 24.75
CA LYS A 34 2.58 13.55 23.67
C LYS A 34 1.82 12.25 23.96
N PRO A 35 0.57 12.11 23.49
CA PRO A 35 -0.14 10.84 23.56
C PRO A 35 0.64 9.77 22.78
N LEU A 36 0.80 8.59 23.39
CA LEU A 36 1.48 7.45 22.79
C LEU A 36 0.45 6.42 22.35
N SER A 37 0.56 6.00 21.09
CA SER A 37 -0.14 4.84 20.55
C SER A 37 0.86 3.73 20.25
N THR A 38 0.34 2.55 19.91
CA THR A 38 1.14 1.43 19.39
C THR A 38 1.98 1.83 18.19
N TRP A 39 1.54 2.81 17.38
CA TRP A 39 2.31 3.29 16.24
C TRP A 39 3.64 3.95 16.68
N GLN A 40 3.62 4.86 17.67
CA GLN A 40 4.86 5.48 18.17
C GLN A 40 5.79 4.42 18.76
N VAL A 41 5.26 3.43 19.48
CA VAL A 41 6.07 2.34 20.02
C VAL A 41 6.71 1.53 18.90
N SER A 42 5.93 1.04 17.94
CA SER A 42 6.40 0.13 16.87
C SER A 42 7.28 0.80 15.83
N PHE A 43 7.04 2.08 15.51
CA PHE A 43 7.73 2.77 14.40
C PHE A 43 8.71 3.85 14.83
N ILE A 44 8.71 4.28 16.10
CA ILE A 44 9.65 5.29 16.61
C ILE A 44 10.56 4.71 17.69
N LEU A 45 10.00 4.13 18.76
CA LEU A 45 10.76 3.71 19.94
C LEU A 45 11.46 2.36 19.74
N ALA A 46 10.71 1.31 19.39
CA ALA A 46 11.24 -0.03 19.19
C ALA A 46 12.33 -0.10 18.10
N PRO A 47 12.24 0.61 16.95
CA PRO A 47 13.30 0.61 15.95
C PRO A 47 14.64 1.13 16.47
N ARG A 48 14.64 2.07 17.44
CA ARG A 48 15.88 2.59 18.05
C ARG A 48 16.52 1.57 18.98
N LEU A 49 15.71 0.94 19.83
CA LEU A 49 16.16 -0.15 20.68
C LEU A 49 16.70 -1.33 19.86
N ASN A 50 16.04 -1.67 18.76
CA ASN A 50 16.45 -2.79 17.90
C ASN A 50 17.66 -2.47 17.02
N SER A 51 17.95 -1.19 16.76
CA SER A 51 19.08 -0.79 15.91
C SER A 51 20.43 -1.14 16.51
N ALA A 52 20.55 -1.10 17.85
CA ALA A 52 21.80 -1.44 18.52
C ALA A 52 22.27 -2.84 18.16
N GLY A 53 21.41 -3.85 18.23
CA GLY A 53 21.76 -5.23 17.88
C GLY A 53 21.89 -5.50 16.38
N ARG A 54 21.48 -4.58 15.50
CA ARG A 54 21.57 -4.74 14.03
C ARG A 54 22.83 -4.12 13.44
N VAL A 55 23.32 -3.04 14.04
CA VAL A 55 24.47 -2.27 13.55
C VAL A 55 25.70 -2.51 14.43
N GLU A 56 25.52 -2.55 15.74
CA GLU A 56 26.60 -2.71 16.71
C GLU A 56 26.24 -3.79 17.76
N ASN A 57 26.18 -3.42 19.04
CA ASN A 57 25.92 -4.31 20.16
C ASN A 57 24.58 -4.01 20.84
N ALA A 58 23.75 -5.04 21.04
CA ALA A 58 22.46 -4.94 21.73
C ALA A 58 22.56 -4.47 23.20
N ALA A 59 23.74 -4.55 23.82
CA ALA A 59 24.00 -4.13 25.20
C ALA A 59 23.59 -2.67 25.46
N THR A 60 23.78 -1.77 24.50
CA THR A 60 23.43 -0.34 24.63
C THR A 60 21.95 -0.13 24.94
N SER A 61 21.06 -0.93 24.33
CA SER A 61 19.62 -0.85 24.57
C SER A 61 19.25 -1.36 25.95
N VAL A 62 19.90 -2.43 26.41
CA VAL A 62 19.70 -2.97 27.75
C VAL A 62 20.21 -1.99 28.80
N GLU A 63 21.39 -1.41 28.58
CA GLU A 63 21.98 -0.40 29.46
C GLU A 63 21.06 0.81 29.61
N LEU A 64 20.50 1.32 28.52
CA LEU A 64 19.54 2.44 28.58
C LEU A 64 18.34 2.09 29.46
N LEU A 65 17.77 0.89 29.32
CA LEU A 65 16.58 0.48 30.07
C LEU A 65 16.84 0.27 31.56
N LEU A 66 18.10 0.02 31.95
CA LEU A 66 18.52 -0.24 33.33
C LEU A 66 19.17 0.97 34.02
N ALA A 67 19.70 1.92 33.25
CA ALA A 67 20.40 3.09 33.78
C ALA A 67 19.48 3.99 34.63
N THR A 68 20.06 4.52 35.71
CA THR A 68 19.39 5.40 36.67
C THR A 68 19.91 6.84 36.62
N ASP A 69 21.14 7.05 36.12
CA ASP A 69 21.72 8.38 35.94
C ASP A 69 21.14 9.07 34.68
N PRO A 70 20.45 10.22 34.82
CA PRO A 70 19.85 10.92 33.68
C PRO A 70 20.86 11.34 32.61
N ALA A 71 22.07 11.75 33.01
CA ALA A 71 23.10 12.17 32.06
C ALA A 71 23.56 11.00 31.18
N ARG A 72 23.85 9.84 31.79
CA ARG A 72 24.15 8.60 31.06
C ARG A 72 23.01 8.16 30.16
N CYS A 73 21.76 8.26 30.63
CA CYS A 73 20.58 7.89 29.85
C CYS A 73 20.44 8.73 28.58
N LEU A 74 20.71 10.04 28.67
CA LEU A 74 20.68 10.93 27.51
C LEU A 74 21.73 10.53 26.47
N THR A 75 22.97 10.28 26.88
CA THR A 75 24.03 9.82 25.98
C THR A 75 23.67 8.49 25.30
N LEU A 76 23.11 7.54 26.05
CA LEU A 76 22.66 6.25 25.50
C LEU A 76 21.51 6.44 24.51
N ALA A 77 20.51 7.27 24.82
CA ALA A 77 19.39 7.54 23.92
C ALA A 77 19.85 8.21 22.61
N GLN A 78 20.76 9.18 22.68
CA GLN A 78 21.40 9.80 21.51
C GLN A 78 22.15 8.77 20.66
N THR A 79 22.89 7.87 21.31
CA THR A 79 23.59 6.77 20.63
C THR A 79 22.60 5.87 19.88
N LEU A 80 21.50 5.47 20.51
CA LEU A 80 20.47 4.66 19.84
C LEU A 80 19.79 5.39 18.67
N CYS A 81 19.58 6.71 18.78
CA CYS A 81 19.08 7.53 17.68
C CYS A 81 20.07 7.54 16.50
N ARG A 82 21.37 7.75 16.76
CA ARG A 82 22.42 7.69 15.75
C ARG A 82 22.44 6.33 15.04
N LEU A 83 22.44 5.23 15.80
CA LEU A 83 22.41 3.86 15.26
C LEU A 83 21.16 3.56 14.43
N ASN A 84 20.04 4.16 14.81
CA ASN A 84 18.80 4.06 14.06
C ASN A 84 18.87 4.75 12.70
N ASP A 85 19.52 5.91 12.63
CA ASP A 85 19.69 6.67 11.40
C ASP A 85 20.76 6.03 10.50
N GLU A 86 21.84 5.54 11.07
CA GLU A 86 22.85 4.73 10.37
C GLU A 86 22.23 3.47 9.75
N ARG A 87 21.45 2.71 10.53
CA ARG A 87 20.70 1.56 10.01
C ARG A 87 19.80 1.96 8.83
N LYS A 88 19.07 3.08 8.91
CA LYS A 88 18.21 3.55 7.81
C LYS A 88 19.02 3.91 6.56
N ALA A 89 20.18 4.53 6.73
CA ALA A 89 21.07 4.87 5.61
C ALA A 89 21.56 3.60 4.89
N ILE A 90 22.02 2.61 5.65
CA ILE A 90 22.43 1.30 5.13
C ILE A 90 21.26 0.62 4.43
N GLU A 91 20.08 0.59 5.08
CA GLU A 91 18.86 0.00 4.53
C GLU A 91 18.47 0.62 3.19
N ASN A 92 18.46 1.95 3.10
CA ASN A 92 18.12 2.66 1.87
C ASN A 92 19.15 2.38 0.77
N SER A 93 20.45 2.34 1.11
CA SER A 93 21.50 2.02 0.13
C SER A 93 21.32 0.63 -0.47
N ILE A 94 21.06 -0.39 0.36
CA ILE A 94 20.82 -1.76 -0.11
C ILE A 94 19.51 -1.83 -0.90
N LEU A 95 18.44 -1.18 -0.43
CA LEU A 95 17.15 -1.17 -1.13
C LEU A 95 17.26 -0.55 -2.52
N THR A 96 17.97 0.57 -2.68
CA THR A 96 18.20 1.20 -3.99
C THR A 96 18.92 0.24 -4.94
N LYS A 97 20.04 -0.35 -4.51
CA LYS A 97 20.79 -1.32 -5.35
C LYS A 97 19.96 -2.55 -5.71
N ALA A 98 19.17 -3.06 -4.76
CA ALA A 98 18.28 -4.19 -5.02
C ALA A 98 17.17 -3.84 -6.03
N LEU A 99 16.62 -2.63 -5.97
CA LEU A 99 15.63 -2.16 -6.96
C LEU A 99 16.25 -1.99 -8.35
N GLU A 100 17.46 -1.43 -8.44
CA GLU A 100 18.23 -1.33 -9.70
C GLU A 100 18.47 -2.72 -10.30
N GLN A 101 18.84 -3.71 -9.47
CA GLN A 101 19.03 -5.09 -9.92
C GLN A 101 17.72 -5.72 -10.44
N ILE A 102 16.60 -5.51 -9.74
CA ILE A 102 15.29 -6.00 -10.20
C ILE A 102 14.93 -5.39 -11.56
N GLU A 103 15.11 -4.08 -11.72
CA GLU A 103 14.78 -3.38 -12.96
C GLU A 103 15.65 -3.82 -14.16
N ALA A 104 16.92 -4.16 -13.91
CA ALA A 104 17.86 -4.55 -14.94
C ALA A 104 17.80 -6.05 -15.31
N GLU A 105 17.56 -6.93 -14.33
CA GLU A 105 17.84 -8.37 -14.47
C GLU A 105 16.62 -9.28 -14.26
N VAL A 106 15.51 -8.78 -13.69
CA VAL A 106 14.39 -9.62 -13.29
C VAL A 106 13.18 -9.38 -14.18
N ASP A 107 12.72 -10.44 -14.84
CA ASP A 107 11.42 -10.43 -15.51
C ASP A 107 10.32 -10.79 -14.50
N LEU A 108 9.59 -9.77 -14.05
CA LEU A 108 8.49 -9.95 -13.09
C LEU A 108 7.34 -10.79 -13.67
N GLU A 109 7.21 -10.99 -14.98
CA GLU A 109 6.17 -11.87 -15.51
C GLU A 109 6.51 -13.35 -15.31
N THR A 110 7.80 -13.70 -15.28
CA THR A 110 8.27 -15.09 -15.29
C THR A 110 9.00 -15.50 -14.02
N GLU A 111 9.44 -14.55 -13.18
CA GLU A 111 10.21 -14.82 -11.95
C GLU A 111 9.39 -14.55 -10.66
N PRO A 112 8.57 -15.50 -10.19
CA PRO A 112 7.73 -15.32 -9.00
C PRO A 112 8.52 -15.24 -7.69
N PHE A 113 9.78 -15.67 -7.64
CA PHE A 113 10.65 -15.57 -6.47
C PHE A 113 11.78 -14.57 -6.73
N LEU A 114 11.95 -13.54 -5.91
CA LEU A 114 13.07 -12.61 -6.07
C LEU A 114 14.31 -13.11 -5.34
N VAL A 115 15.38 -13.40 -6.07
CA VAL A 115 16.68 -13.82 -5.50
C VAL A 115 17.73 -12.82 -5.95
N LEU A 116 18.20 -11.99 -5.02
CA LEU A 116 19.12 -10.89 -5.29
C LEU A 116 20.36 -11.02 -4.41
N ALA A 117 21.49 -10.54 -4.91
CA ALA A 117 22.75 -10.62 -4.17
C ALA A 117 23.65 -9.43 -4.48
N GLY A 118 24.41 -8.99 -3.48
CA GLY A 118 25.33 -7.88 -3.62
C GLY A 118 26.54 -7.94 -2.71
N GLU A 119 27.59 -7.25 -3.12
CA GLU A 119 28.85 -7.16 -2.37
C GLU A 119 28.70 -6.26 -1.14
N GLY A 120 29.17 -6.73 0.01
CA GLY A 120 29.28 -5.94 1.24
C GLY A 120 27.95 -5.43 1.80
N TRP A 121 26.84 -6.08 1.50
CA TRP A 121 25.54 -5.71 2.08
C TRP A 121 25.49 -6.06 3.58
N HIS A 122 25.13 -5.10 4.43
CA HIS A 122 25.15 -5.32 5.87
C HIS A 122 24.12 -6.38 6.31
N GLN A 123 24.61 -7.50 6.86
CA GLN A 123 23.79 -8.67 7.19
C GLN A 123 22.66 -8.38 8.19
N GLY A 124 22.91 -7.53 9.21
CA GLY A 124 21.89 -7.12 10.19
C GLY A 124 20.70 -6.34 9.61
N VAL A 125 20.78 -5.92 8.35
CA VAL A 125 19.78 -5.09 7.66
C VAL A 125 19.07 -5.86 6.52
N LEU A 126 19.68 -6.92 5.97
CA LEU A 126 19.12 -7.71 4.86
C LEU A 126 17.67 -8.14 5.10
N GLY A 127 17.35 -8.61 6.32
CA GLY A 127 15.99 -9.04 6.64
C GLY A 127 14.94 -7.93 6.58
N ILE A 128 15.31 -6.67 6.82
CA ILE A 128 14.37 -5.53 6.69
C ILE A 128 14.11 -5.25 5.21
N VAL A 129 15.19 -5.17 4.41
CA VAL A 129 15.09 -4.89 2.98
C VAL A 129 14.32 -6.01 2.28
N ALA A 130 14.59 -7.29 2.62
CA ALA A 130 13.85 -8.43 2.10
C ALA A 130 12.35 -8.34 2.42
N SER A 131 11.99 -7.86 3.63
CA SER A 131 10.58 -7.68 4.01
C SER A 131 9.92 -6.58 3.18
N ARG A 132 10.59 -5.45 2.99
CA ARG A 132 10.09 -4.34 2.14
C ARG A 132 9.91 -4.75 0.69
N LEU A 133 10.86 -5.49 0.13
CA LEU A 133 10.76 -6.00 -1.25
C LEU A 133 9.64 -7.04 -1.35
N CYS A 134 9.51 -7.93 -0.36
CA CYS A 134 8.43 -8.91 -0.31
C CYS A 134 7.05 -8.24 -0.31
N GLU A 135 6.87 -7.20 0.52
CA GLU A 135 5.64 -6.41 0.55
C GLU A 135 5.40 -5.63 -0.77
N LYS A 136 6.44 -5.01 -1.33
CA LYS A 136 6.33 -4.18 -2.55
C LYS A 136 5.96 -5.01 -3.78
N PHE A 137 6.59 -6.17 -3.95
CA PHE A 137 6.40 -7.01 -5.13
C PHE A 137 5.39 -8.14 -4.91
N THR A 138 4.90 -8.31 -3.67
CA THR A 138 4.02 -9.42 -3.26
C THR A 138 4.62 -10.78 -3.67
N ARG A 139 5.91 -10.96 -3.43
CA ARG A 139 6.70 -12.13 -3.84
C ARG A 139 7.65 -12.55 -2.73
N PRO A 140 7.93 -13.85 -2.55
CA PRO A 140 9.02 -14.25 -1.67
C PRO A 140 10.35 -13.66 -2.16
N VAL A 141 11.20 -13.27 -1.21
CA VAL A 141 12.47 -12.59 -1.48
C VAL A 141 13.60 -13.24 -0.69
N VAL A 142 14.72 -13.48 -1.34
CA VAL A 142 16.02 -13.81 -0.74
C VAL A 142 16.99 -12.71 -1.11
N LEU A 143 17.63 -12.12 -0.10
CA LEU A 143 18.77 -11.22 -0.29
C LEU A 143 20.04 -11.88 0.26
N ILE A 144 21.11 -11.90 -0.52
CA ILE A 144 22.41 -12.44 -0.14
C ILE A 144 23.46 -11.33 -0.10
N SER A 145 24.20 -11.24 0.99
CA SER A 145 25.45 -10.47 1.04
C SER A 145 26.61 -11.39 0.76
N TRP A 146 27.42 -11.04 -0.22
CA TRP A 146 28.68 -11.72 -0.49
C TRP A 146 29.79 -11.29 0.48
N ASP A 147 30.62 -12.28 0.86
CA ASP A 147 31.86 -12.15 1.62
C ASP A 147 32.88 -13.12 1.01
N GLY A 148 33.55 -12.68 -0.06
CA GLY A 148 34.36 -13.56 -0.91
C GLY A 148 33.51 -14.59 -1.66
N ASP A 149 33.87 -15.87 -1.53
CA ASP A 149 33.21 -16.99 -2.21
C ASP A 149 31.97 -17.52 -1.47
N THR A 150 31.72 -17.04 -0.24
CA THR A 150 30.56 -17.43 0.56
C THR A 150 29.63 -16.24 0.76
N GLY A 151 28.32 -16.47 0.70
CA GLY A 151 27.30 -15.47 0.94
C GLY A 151 26.40 -15.85 2.11
N ARG A 152 26.00 -14.86 2.92
CA ARG A 152 24.97 -15.02 3.95
C ARG A 152 23.70 -14.30 3.50
N GLY A 153 22.59 -15.00 3.56
CA GLY A 153 21.31 -14.51 3.09
C GLY A 153 20.22 -14.43 4.16
N SER A 154 19.30 -13.51 3.95
CA SER A 154 18.04 -13.42 4.70
C SER A 154 16.88 -13.48 3.71
N ALA A 155 15.89 -14.30 4.05
CA ALA A 155 14.75 -14.58 3.21
C ALA A 155 13.42 -14.24 3.90
N ARG A 156 12.43 -13.82 3.12
CA ARG A 156 11.07 -13.46 3.56
C ARG A 156 10.05 -14.02 2.59
N SER A 157 8.94 -14.52 3.15
CA SER A 157 7.86 -15.11 2.36
C SER A 157 6.61 -14.25 2.33
N VAL A 158 5.69 -14.60 1.43
CA VAL A 158 4.28 -14.20 1.45
C VAL A 158 3.45 -15.25 2.19
N ALA A 159 2.26 -14.91 2.67
CA ALA A 159 1.45 -15.75 3.57
C ALA A 159 1.20 -17.19 3.05
N ASP A 160 1.10 -17.33 1.72
CA ASP A 160 0.71 -18.56 1.05
C ASP A 160 1.89 -19.44 0.61
N LEU A 161 3.12 -19.05 0.93
CA LEU A 161 4.32 -19.78 0.50
C LEU A 161 5.18 -20.20 1.70
N ASP A 162 5.49 -21.50 1.79
CA ASP A 162 6.37 -22.03 2.84
C ASP A 162 7.84 -21.92 2.44
N LEU A 163 8.51 -20.92 2.99
CA LEU A 163 9.91 -20.65 2.72
C LEU A 163 10.85 -21.76 3.19
N TYR A 164 10.49 -22.46 4.27
CA TYR A 164 11.31 -23.57 4.75
C TYR A 164 11.29 -24.71 3.73
N GLN A 165 10.13 -25.03 3.18
CA GLN A 165 10.00 -26.04 2.12
C GLN A 165 10.73 -25.63 0.84
N ALA A 166 10.63 -24.37 0.44
CA ALA A 166 11.35 -23.83 -0.71
C ALA A 166 12.87 -23.98 -0.57
N LEU A 167 13.42 -23.59 0.59
CA LEU A 167 14.85 -23.73 0.86
C LEU A 167 15.28 -25.19 1.02
N ASN A 168 14.42 -26.05 1.59
CA ASN A 168 14.69 -27.48 1.71
C ASN A 168 14.70 -28.18 0.35
N TYR A 169 13.88 -27.74 -0.60
CA TYR A 169 13.94 -28.21 -1.99
C TYR A 169 15.27 -27.84 -2.64
N ALA A 170 15.77 -26.63 -2.42
CA ALA A 170 17.05 -26.15 -2.94
C ALA A 170 18.26 -26.48 -2.03
N ARG A 171 18.12 -27.46 -1.11
CA ARG A 171 19.10 -27.73 -0.04
C ARG A 171 20.49 -28.10 -0.58
N GLU A 172 20.58 -28.77 -1.71
CA GLU A 172 21.86 -29.21 -2.30
C GLU A 172 22.77 -28.03 -2.71
N HIS A 173 22.19 -26.85 -2.94
CA HIS A 173 22.93 -25.63 -3.28
C HIS A 173 23.32 -24.79 -2.06
N LEU A 174 22.90 -25.20 -0.86
CA LEU A 174 23.08 -24.43 0.37
C LEU A 174 24.12 -25.08 1.28
N VAL A 175 24.99 -24.26 1.87
CA VAL A 175 25.90 -24.71 2.94
C VAL A 175 25.11 -25.00 4.21
N GLN A 176 24.18 -24.11 4.54
CA GLN A 176 23.25 -24.26 5.66
C GLN A 176 22.05 -23.33 5.47
N PHE A 177 20.91 -23.70 6.04
CA PHE A 177 19.76 -22.82 6.16
C PHE A 177 18.94 -23.19 7.41
N GLY A 178 18.12 -22.24 7.86
CA GLY A 178 17.20 -22.45 8.97
C GLY A 178 16.18 -21.33 9.09
N GLY A 179 15.07 -21.59 9.76
CA GLY A 179 14.00 -20.62 9.94
C GLY A 179 12.62 -21.27 9.98
N HIS A 180 11.62 -20.49 9.56
CA HIS A 180 10.20 -20.86 9.57
C HIS A 180 9.53 -20.42 8.27
N LYS A 181 8.24 -20.74 8.14
CA LYS A 181 7.41 -20.46 6.96
C LYS A 181 7.58 -19.05 6.37
N MET A 182 7.70 -18.02 7.21
CA MET A 182 7.72 -16.61 6.78
C MET A 182 9.12 -15.98 6.70
N ALA A 183 10.12 -16.57 7.35
CA ALA A 183 11.45 -15.98 7.46
C ALA A 183 12.51 -17.05 7.67
N ALA A 184 13.62 -16.93 6.94
CA ALA A 184 14.74 -17.86 7.03
C ALA A 184 16.08 -17.14 6.82
N GLY A 185 17.14 -17.76 7.35
CA GLY A 185 18.53 -17.41 7.06
C GLY A 185 19.20 -18.55 6.30
N LEU A 186 20.15 -18.21 5.43
CA LEU A 186 20.90 -19.20 4.64
C LEU A 186 22.36 -18.80 4.45
N THR A 187 23.19 -19.77 4.12
CA THR A 187 24.57 -19.60 3.67
C THR A 187 24.75 -20.39 2.38
N ILE A 188 25.39 -19.79 1.39
CA ILE A 188 25.53 -20.32 0.03
C ILE A 188 26.93 -20.01 -0.51
N ASN A 189 27.47 -20.88 -1.35
CA ASN A 189 28.69 -20.59 -2.10
C ASN A 189 28.35 -19.93 -3.44
N ARG A 190 29.21 -19.00 -3.88
CA ARG A 190 28.95 -18.14 -5.05
C ARG A 190 28.74 -18.95 -6.34
N ASP A 191 29.41 -20.07 -6.50
CA ASP A 191 29.28 -21.00 -7.62
C ASP A 191 27.90 -21.68 -7.67
N GLN A 192 27.24 -21.88 -6.53
CA GLN A 192 25.92 -22.49 -6.42
C GLN A 192 24.77 -21.49 -6.65
N PHE A 193 25.06 -20.18 -6.70
CA PHE A 193 24.03 -19.14 -6.78
C PHE A 193 23.09 -19.27 -7.99
N PRO A 194 23.57 -19.51 -9.23
CA PRO A 194 22.68 -19.67 -10.38
C PRO A 194 21.74 -20.87 -10.24
N ALA A 195 22.26 -22.01 -9.77
CA ALA A 195 21.48 -23.23 -9.58
C ALA A 195 20.43 -23.06 -8.47
N PHE A 196 20.82 -22.42 -7.36
CA PHE A 196 19.90 -22.06 -6.28
C PHE A 196 18.76 -21.15 -6.76
N LYS A 197 19.07 -20.11 -7.53
CA LYS A 197 18.06 -19.22 -8.12
C LYS A 197 17.07 -20.02 -8.97
N HIS A 198 17.56 -20.91 -9.83
CA HIS A 198 16.72 -21.75 -10.69
C HIS A 198 15.82 -22.69 -9.89
N ALA A 199 16.36 -23.40 -8.89
CA ALA A 199 15.60 -24.31 -8.04
C ALA A 199 14.45 -23.61 -7.30
N LEU A 200 14.66 -22.36 -6.84
CA LEU A 200 13.60 -21.57 -6.21
C LEU A 200 12.52 -21.13 -7.20
N GLN A 201 12.88 -20.77 -8.43
CA GLN A 201 11.88 -20.45 -9.46
C GLN A 201 11.04 -21.68 -9.81
N GLU A 202 11.68 -22.84 -10.02
CA GLU A 202 10.99 -24.10 -10.33
C GLU A 202 10.03 -24.51 -9.20
N TRP A 203 10.50 -24.49 -7.96
CA TRP A 203 9.67 -24.83 -6.82
C TRP A 203 8.47 -23.89 -6.71
N THR A 204 8.68 -22.58 -6.94
CA THR A 204 7.61 -21.58 -6.86
C THR A 204 6.64 -21.66 -8.03
N ALA A 205 7.08 -22.07 -9.23
CA ALA A 205 6.16 -22.32 -10.33
C ALA A 205 5.17 -23.46 -10.02
N ASN A 206 5.63 -24.46 -9.25
CA ASN A 206 4.83 -25.62 -8.88
C ASN A 206 4.01 -25.45 -7.59
N ASN A 207 4.46 -24.60 -6.66
CA ASN A 207 3.91 -24.48 -5.31
C ASN A 207 3.55 -23.04 -4.90
N GLY A 208 3.80 -22.07 -5.77
CA GLY A 208 3.64 -20.65 -5.49
C GLY A 208 2.18 -20.20 -5.39
N PRO A 209 1.95 -18.99 -4.86
CA PRO A 209 0.61 -18.46 -4.70
C PRO A 209 -0.11 -18.32 -6.05
N MET A 210 -1.37 -18.77 -6.13
CA MET A 210 -2.23 -18.62 -7.31
C MET A 210 -2.46 -17.14 -7.69
N SER A 211 -2.17 -16.20 -6.80
CA SER A 211 -2.30 -14.76 -7.04
C SER A 211 -1.11 -14.00 -6.45
N VAL A 212 -0.48 -13.18 -7.30
CA VAL A 212 0.58 -12.23 -6.92
C VAL A 212 -0.04 -10.88 -6.48
N CYS A 213 -1.36 -10.81 -6.31
CA CYS A 213 -2.04 -9.60 -5.90
C CYS A 213 -2.21 -9.58 -4.38
N LYS A 214 -1.82 -8.46 -3.75
CA LYS A 214 -2.15 -8.18 -2.35
C LYS A 214 -3.68 -8.21 -2.17
N GLN A 215 -4.17 -9.17 -1.40
CA GLN A 215 -5.57 -9.20 -0.98
C GLN A 215 -5.76 -8.17 0.13
N MET A 216 -6.83 -7.39 0.04
CA MET A 216 -7.23 -6.45 1.07
C MET A 216 -8.68 -6.71 1.43
N GLU A 217 -8.93 -6.84 2.72
CA GLU A 217 -10.26 -7.09 3.26
C GLU A 217 -10.85 -5.76 3.74
N ALA A 218 -12.14 -5.59 3.50
CA ALA A 218 -12.93 -4.51 4.08
C ALA A 218 -13.77 -5.10 5.22
N ASP A 219 -13.73 -4.47 6.39
CA ASP A 219 -14.55 -4.86 7.53
C ASP A 219 -16.03 -4.54 7.29
N LEU A 220 -16.30 -3.42 6.59
CA LEU A 220 -17.65 -2.94 6.33
C LEU A 220 -17.71 -2.02 5.11
N GLU A 221 -18.78 -2.14 4.32
CA GLU A 221 -19.17 -1.13 3.32
C GLU A 221 -20.04 -0.04 3.98
N ILE A 222 -19.71 1.22 3.73
CA ILE A 222 -20.37 2.37 4.37
C ILE A 222 -20.70 3.48 3.34
N ASP A 223 -21.83 4.16 3.54
CA ASP A 223 -22.11 5.40 2.81
C ASP A 223 -21.22 6.52 3.35
N ILE A 224 -20.62 7.30 2.46
CA ILE A 224 -19.75 8.44 2.79
C ILE A 224 -20.45 9.42 3.76
N LYS A 225 -21.78 9.53 3.67
CA LYS A 225 -22.59 10.42 4.52
C LYS A 225 -22.60 10.02 5.99
N ASP A 226 -22.38 8.75 6.30
CA ASP A 226 -22.38 8.23 7.67
C ASP A 226 -21.04 8.44 8.37
N ILE A 227 -20.02 8.92 7.63
CA ILE A 227 -18.70 9.16 8.16
C ILE A 227 -18.64 10.55 8.81
N ASN A 228 -18.56 10.56 10.14
CA ASN A 228 -18.50 11.77 10.96
C ASN A 228 -17.55 11.59 12.16
N MET A 229 -17.47 12.61 13.00
CA MET A 229 -16.58 12.63 14.16
C MET A 229 -17.00 11.59 15.21
N GLU A 230 -18.31 11.38 15.37
CA GLU A 230 -18.90 10.41 16.28
C GLU A 230 -18.47 8.99 15.92
N LEU A 231 -18.59 8.59 14.64
CA LEU A 231 -18.10 7.31 14.14
C LEU A 231 -16.61 7.12 14.45
N CYS A 232 -15.78 8.11 14.15
CA CYS A 232 -14.34 8.03 14.44
C CYS A 232 -14.07 7.78 15.94
N ASN A 233 -14.77 8.51 16.83
CA ASN A 233 -14.63 8.33 18.28
C ASN A 233 -15.09 6.92 18.73
N GLU A 234 -16.15 6.37 18.13
CA GLU A 234 -16.60 5.01 18.42
C GLU A 234 -15.54 3.96 18.02
N LEU A 235 -14.96 4.10 16.83
CA LEU A 235 -13.90 3.20 16.35
C LEU A 235 -12.63 3.32 17.20
N GLU A 236 -12.30 4.51 17.71
CA GLU A 236 -11.16 4.69 18.63
C GLU A 236 -11.30 3.87 19.92
N ARG A 237 -12.51 3.49 20.34
CA ARG A 237 -12.72 2.61 21.51
C ARG A 237 -12.18 1.20 21.30
N LEU A 238 -11.96 0.79 20.05
CA LEU A 238 -11.36 -0.49 19.68
C LEU A 238 -9.83 -0.51 19.87
N GLN A 239 -9.19 0.63 20.14
CA GLN A 239 -7.76 0.70 20.43
C GLN A 239 -7.36 -0.08 21.70
N PRO A 240 -6.11 -0.55 21.82
CA PRO A 240 -4.98 -0.31 20.90
C PRO A 240 -5.06 -1.14 19.60
N PHE A 241 -4.77 -0.51 18.47
CA PHE A 241 -4.63 -1.20 17.18
C PHE A 241 -3.24 -1.81 17.01
N GLY A 242 -3.13 -2.91 16.28
CA GLY A 242 -1.87 -3.60 16.02
C GLY A 242 -2.10 -4.99 15.46
N GLU A 243 -1.07 -5.84 15.52
CA GLU A 243 -1.17 -7.24 15.09
C GLU A 243 -2.32 -7.95 15.82
N GLY A 244 -3.23 -8.58 15.06
CA GLY A 244 -4.44 -9.23 15.57
C GLY A 244 -5.57 -8.29 15.98
N ASN A 245 -5.43 -6.97 15.82
CA ASN A 245 -6.49 -5.98 15.99
C ASN A 245 -6.18 -4.74 15.13
N SER A 246 -6.21 -4.90 13.81
CA SER A 246 -5.99 -3.80 12.86
C SER A 246 -7.03 -2.68 13.06
N ALA A 247 -6.70 -1.47 12.63
CA ALA A 247 -7.70 -0.41 12.58
C ALA A 247 -8.79 -0.79 11.55
N PRO A 248 -10.07 -0.48 11.83
CA PRO A 248 -11.18 -0.83 10.93
C PRO A 248 -10.97 -0.24 9.53
N ALA A 249 -10.94 -1.11 8.53
CA ALA A 249 -10.83 -0.77 7.13
C ALA A 249 -12.24 -0.77 6.50
N LEU A 250 -12.74 0.42 6.17
CA LEU A 250 -14.06 0.62 5.58
C LEU A 250 -13.95 0.84 4.08
N VAL A 251 -14.97 0.44 3.33
CA VAL A 251 -15.06 0.70 1.89
C VAL A 251 -16.24 1.60 1.56
N ALA A 252 -16.00 2.61 0.72
CA ALA A 252 -17.05 3.42 0.10
C ALA A 252 -17.03 3.22 -1.42
N ARG A 253 -18.20 2.94 -2.00
CA ARG A 253 -18.35 2.63 -3.42
C ARG A 253 -18.69 3.86 -4.24
N GLY A 254 -18.29 3.86 -5.50
CA GLY A 254 -18.78 4.85 -6.47
C GLY A 254 -18.39 6.31 -6.14
N CYS A 255 -17.27 6.51 -5.45
CA CYS A 255 -16.80 7.81 -5.01
C CYS A 255 -16.36 8.66 -6.20
N ARG A 256 -16.73 9.95 -6.19
CA ARG A 256 -16.14 10.93 -7.12
C ARG A 256 -15.02 11.67 -6.40
N ILE A 257 -13.85 11.68 -7.03
CA ILE A 257 -12.69 12.41 -6.54
C ILE A 257 -12.75 13.87 -6.97
N SER A 258 -12.46 14.77 -6.02
CA SER A 258 -12.34 16.21 -6.21
C SER A 258 -11.08 16.74 -5.52
N SER A 259 -10.65 17.96 -5.87
CA SER A 259 -9.50 18.64 -5.23
C SER A 259 -8.22 17.80 -5.10
N LEU A 260 -7.88 17.02 -6.13
CA LEU A 260 -6.70 16.15 -6.17
C LEU A 260 -5.40 16.96 -6.24
N SER A 261 -4.47 16.72 -5.32
CA SER A 261 -3.15 17.33 -5.27
C SER A 261 -2.07 16.37 -4.75
N ARG A 262 -0.81 16.68 -5.06
CA ARG A 262 0.35 16.02 -4.45
C ARG A 262 0.76 16.77 -3.18
N VAL A 263 1.13 16.02 -2.13
CA VAL A 263 1.60 16.55 -0.85
C VAL A 263 2.82 15.77 -0.37
N GLY A 264 3.51 16.28 0.66
CA GLY A 264 4.81 15.75 1.11
C GLY A 264 5.98 16.61 0.66
N LYS A 265 7.17 16.41 1.24
CA LYS A 265 8.35 17.27 0.98
C LYS A 265 8.82 17.15 -0.48
N ASN A 266 8.65 15.96 -1.05
CA ASN A 266 9.01 15.60 -2.41
C ASN A 266 7.76 15.30 -3.27
N GLY A 267 6.56 15.61 -2.77
CA GLY A 267 5.29 15.31 -3.43
C GLY A 267 4.99 13.82 -3.53
N GLU A 268 5.42 13.02 -2.55
CA GLU A 268 5.33 11.56 -2.49
C GLU A 268 3.94 11.02 -2.09
N HIS A 269 3.03 11.89 -1.67
CA HIS A 269 1.68 11.51 -1.23
C HIS A 269 0.62 12.17 -2.11
N ILE A 270 -0.58 11.59 -2.14
CA ILE A 270 -1.74 12.20 -2.80
C ILE A 270 -2.79 12.59 -1.78
N LYS A 271 -3.41 13.73 -2.00
CA LYS A 271 -4.49 14.27 -1.19
C LYS A 271 -5.67 14.62 -2.09
N TYR A 272 -6.88 14.27 -1.68
CA TYR A 272 -8.08 14.58 -2.44
C TYR A 272 -9.31 14.63 -1.53
N ARG A 273 -10.47 14.91 -2.12
CA ARG A 273 -11.75 14.98 -1.41
C ARG A 273 -12.82 14.14 -2.08
N ILE A 274 -13.70 13.55 -1.27
CA ILE A 274 -14.85 12.77 -1.71
C ILE A 274 -16.11 13.17 -0.95
N GLY A 275 -17.28 12.91 -1.52
CA GLY A 275 -18.57 13.13 -0.87
C GLY A 275 -19.02 14.58 -0.81
N GLU A 276 -20.22 14.77 -0.29
CA GLU A 276 -20.86 16.05 -0.02
C GLU A 276 -21.57 15.95 1.34
N PRO A 277 -21.10 16.64 2.40
CA PRO A 277 -19.95 17.55 2.41
C PRO A 277 -18.61 16.84 2.14
N PRO A 278 -17.59 17.56 1.63
CA PRO A 278 -16.36 16.94 1.21
C PRO A 278 -15.51 16.47 2.41
N LEU A 279 -15.20 15.18 2.45
CA LEU A 279 -14.25 14.58 3.38
C LEU A 279 -12.85 14.57 2.80
N GLU A 280 -11.85 14.76 3.66
CA GLU A 280 -10.45 14.79 3.25
C GLU A 280 -9.86 13.38 3.21
N CYS A 281 -9.19 13.05 2.10
CA CYS A 281 -8.53 11.77 1.88
C CYS A 281 -7.03 11.97 1.71
N ILE A 282 -6.23 11.08 2.30
CA ILE A 282 -4.77 11.04 2.13
C ILE A 282 -4.30 9.62 1.82
N ALA A 283 -3.56 9.45 0.73
CA ALA A 283 -2.87 8.19 0.42
C ALA A 283 -1.36 8.43 0.42
N PHE A 284 -0.66 7.67 1.26
CA PHE A 284 0.78 7.81 1.44
C PHE A 284 1.52 6.93 0.43
N ASN A 285 2.48 7.50 -0.29
CA ASN A 285 3.36 6.79 -1.23
C ASN A 285 2.64 6.12 -2.39
N HIS A 286 1.55 6.74 -2.85
CA HIS A 286 0.68 6.24 -3.93
C HIS A 286 0.53 7.23 -5.09
N VAL A 287 1.60 7.95 -5.43
CA VAL A 287 1.59 8.93 -6.53
C VAL A 287 1.36 8.31 -7.90
N GLU A 288 1.69 7.03 -8.07
CA GLU A 288 1.42 6.24 -9.26
C GLU A 288 -0.09 6.14 -9.58
N TRP A 289 -0.97 6.23 -8.57
CA TRP A 289 -2.42 6.22 -8.79
C TRP A 289 -2.91 7.42 -9.61
N LEU A 290 -2.13 8.51 -9.68
CA LEU A 290 -2.43 9.66 -10.55
C LEU A 290 -2.44 9.28 -12.03
N GLN A 291 -1.79 8.17 -12.40
CA GLN A 291 -1.84 7.63 -13.75
C GLN A 291 -3.19 6.91 -14.03
N GLY A 292 -4.01 6.63 -13.01
CA GLY A 292 -5.33 6.04 -13.18
C GLY A 292 -6.37 7.02 -13.77
N PRO A 293 -7.52 6.54 -14.27
CA PRO A 293 -8.59 7.37 -14.81
C PRO A 293 -9.43 8.05 -13.71
N LEU A 294 -8.79 8.69 -12.74
CA LEU A 294 -9.43 9.21 -11.51
C LEU A 294 -10.47 10.31 -11.78
N ARG A 295 -10.24 11.11 -12.83
CA ARG A 295 -11.13 12.20 -13.23
C ARG A 295 -12.30 11.71 -14.09
N GLN A 296 -12.12 10.58 -14.77
CA GLN A 296 -13.10 10.01 -15.69
C GLN A 296 -14.01 9.03 -14.97
N CYS A 297 -13.47 8.24 -14.04
CA CYS A 297 -14.17 7.11 -13.43
C CYS A 297 -14.49 7.34 -11.96
N ARG A 298 -15.59 6.75 -11.52
CA ARG A 298 -15.91 6.56 -10.10
C ARG A 298 -14.94 5.56 -9.48
N GLN A 299 -14.65 5.74 -8.20
CA GLN A 299 -13.67 4.95 -7.47
C GLN A 299 -14.32 4.25 -6.28
N ASP A 300 -14.02 2.98 -6.09
CA ASP A 300 -14.22 2.29 -4.82
C ASP A 300 -12.97 2.52 -3.98
N ILE A 301 -13.15 2.97 -2.74
CA ILE A 301 -12.06 3.45 -1.90
C ILE A 301 -12.09 2.67 -0.58
N LEU A 302 -10.98 2.00 -0.27
CA LEU A 302 -10.73 1.35 1.00
C LEU A 302 -9.93 2.30 1.89
N PHE A 303 -10.39 2.55 3.11
CA PHE A 303 -9.78 3.55 4.00
C PHE A 303 -9.94 3.23 5.48
N GLU A 304 -9.06 3.81 6.29
CA GLU A 304 -9.21 3.91 7.74
C GLU A 304 -9.66 5.34 8.08
N PRO A 305 -10.85 5.53 8.68
CA PRO A 305 -11.25 6.84 9.19
C PRO A 305 -10.40 7.22 10.41
N ALA A 306 -9.90 8.45 10.44
CA ALA A 306 -9.09 8.96 11.54
C ALA A 306 -9.45 10.40 11.89
N ILE A 307 -9.27 10.75 13.16
CA ILE A 307 -9.30 12.15 13.61
C ILE A 307 -7.92 12.74 13.35
N ASN A 308 -7.86 13.75 12.49
CA ASN A 308 -6.67 14.55 12.30
C ASN A 308 -6.78 15.83 13.14
N GLU A 309 -5.75 16.10 13.94
CA GLU A 309 -5.66 17.30 14.78
C GLU A 309 -4.49 18.17 14.31
N PHE A 310 -4.80 19.38 13.83
CA PHE A 310 -3.80 20.32 13.38
C PHE A 310 -4.09 21.72 13.92
N ARG A 311 -3.13 22.29 14.66
CA ARG A 311 -3.25 23.62 15.29
C ARG A 311 -4.52 23.78 16.15
N GLY A 312 -4.92 22.72 16.85
CA GLY A 312 -6.12 22.68 17.69
C GLY A 312 -7.44 22.46 16.95
N PHE A 313 -7.43 22.37 15.62
CA PHE A 313 -8.61 22.00 14.84
C PHE A 313 -8.63 20.50 14.58
N LYS A 314 -9.75 19.86 14.94
CA LYS A 314 -10.00 18.44 14.67
C LYS A 314 -10.91 18.29 13.47
N ASN A 315 -10.51 17.46 12.52
CA ASN A 315 -11.34 17.08 11.38
C ASN A 315 -11.24 15.57 11.10
N VAL A 316 -12.26 15.04 10.42
CA VAL A 316 -12.23 13.68 9.89
C VAL A 316 -11.31 13.66 8.67
N GLN A 317 -10.36 12.74 8.65
CA GLN A 317 -9.50 12.46 7.51
C GLN A 317 -9.48 10.95 7.25
N LEU A 318 -9.68 10.57 5.99
CA LEU A 318 -9.66 9.19 5.53
C LEU A 318 -8.25 8.83 5.08
N ARG A 319 -7.63 7.87 5.77
CA ARG A 319 -6.32 7.32 5.37
C ARG A 319 -6.57 6.20 4.38
N ILE A 320 -6.22 6.45 3.13
CA ILE A 320 -6.54 5.55 2.03
C ILE A 320 -5.56 4.39 2.02
N LYS A 321 -6.11 3.18 1.96
CA LYS A 321 -5.39 1.92 1.93
C LYS A 321 -5.27 1.36 0.54
N ASP A 322 -6.35 1.47 -0.23
CA ASP A 322 -6.41 1.04 -1.61
C ASP A 322 -7.55 1.75 -2.35
N MET A 323 -7.47 1.75 -3.67
CA MET A 323 -8.47 2.34 -4.54
C MET A 323 -8.51 1.65 -5.90
N LYS A 324 -9.71 1.43 -6.41
CA LYS A 324 -9.93 0.92 -7.77
C LYS A 324 -11.08 1.64 -8.44
N SER A 325 -11.05 1.68 -9.78
CA SER A 325 -12.23 2.12 -10.53
C SER A 325 -13.43 1.20 -10.23
N SER A 326 -14.61 1.77 -10.00
CA SER A 326 -15.81 1.03 -9.58
C SER A 326 -16.31 0.00 -10.61
N TYR A 327 -15.89 0.10 -11.88
CA TYR A 327 -16.19 -0.93 -12.88
C TYR A 327 -15.39 -2.22 -12.69
N ARG A 328 -14.32 -2.21 -11.88
CA ARG A 328 -13.55 -3.41 -11.56
C ARG A 328 -14.23 -4.16 -10.43
N PRO A 329 -14.59 -5.44 -10.61
CA PRO A 329 -15.20 -6.23 -9.55
C PRO A 329 -14.20 -6.50 -8.41
N ASP A 330 -14.72 -6.81 -7.23
CA ASP A 330 -13.91 -7.33 -6.12
C ASP A 330 -13.43 -8.76 -6.44
N THR A 331 -12.21 -9.10 -6.02
CA THR A 331 -11.68 -10.45 -6.16
C THR A 331 -12.34 -11.37 -5.12
N GLY A 332 -13.05 -12.40 -5.59
CA GLY A 332 -13.84 -13.31 -4.75
C GLY A 332 -15.06 -13.87 -5.49
N TRP A 333 -15.55 -13.15 -6.49
CA TRP A 333 -16.38 -13.72 -7.55
C TRP A 333 -15.44 -14.38 -8.55
N VAL A 334 -15.58 -15.69 -8.72
CA VAL A 334 -14.80 -16.55 -9.63
C VAL A 334 -14.36 -15.77 -10.87
N ARG A 335 -13.08 -15.38 -10.94
CA ARG A 335 -12.46 -15.07 -12.22
C ARG A 335 -12.35 -16.39 -12.95
N ILE A 336 -13.35 -16.75 -13.74
CA ILE A 336 -13.15 -17.73 -14.80
C ILE A 336 -12.16 -17.06 -15.76
N PRO A 337 -10.93 -17.58 -15.92
CA PRO A 337 -9.97 -17.01 -16.85
C PRO A 337 -10.63 -16.90 -18.25
N GLY A 338 -10.60 -15.70 -18.85
CA GLY A 338 -11.27 -15.42 -20.12
C GLY A 338 -12.70 -14.88 -20.04
N MET A 339 -13.31 -14.79 -18.84
CA MET A 339 -14.73 -14.40 -18.67
C MET A 339 -14.90 -13.11 -17.85
N ALA A 340 -14.10 -12.07 -18.11
CA ALA A 340 -14.53 -10.73 -17.72
C ALA A 340 -15.91 -10.47 -18.36
N SER A 341 -16.87 -9.93 -17.60
CA SER A 341 -18.14 -9.53 -18.19
C SER A 341 -17.86 -8.63 -19.40
N PRO A 342 -18.53 -8.81 -20.56
CA PRO A 342 -18.37 -7.93 -21.72
C PRO A 342 -18.45 -6.45 -21.35
N PHE A 343 -19.25 -6.13 -20.32
CA PHE A 343 -19.38 -4.80 -19.78
C PHE A 343 -18.11 -4.28 -19.08
N VAL A 344 -17.42 -5.12 -18.29
CA VAL A 344 -16.16 -4.72 -17.62
C VAL A 344 -15.10 -4.39 -18.67
N ARG A 345 -14.97 -5.22 -19.71
CA ARG A 345 -14.04 -4.95 -20.83
C ARG A 345 -14.39 -3.64 -21.55
N LEU A 346 -15.68 -3.41 -21.80
CA LEU A 346 -16.14 -2.17 -22.42
C LEU A 346 -15.80 -0.95 -21.55
N ALA A 347 -16.04 -1.03 -20.23
CA ALA A 347 -15.73 0.04 -19.31
C ALA A 347 -14.21 0.30 -19.19
N GLU A 348 -13.41 -0.76 -19.14
CA GLU A 348 -11.94 -0.66 -19.16
C GLU A 348 -11.41 0.00 -20.43
N HIS A 349 -11.89 -0.44 -21.59
CA HIS A 349 -11.52 0.14 -22.87
C HIS A 349 -11.93 1.62 -22.95
N THR A 350 -13.17 1.94 -22.54
CA THR A 350 -13.69 3.31 -22.51
C THR A 350 -12.84 4.21 -21.61
N ALA A 351 -12.48 3.74 -20.40
CA ALA A 351 -11.63 4.50 -19.50
C ALA A 351 -10.23 4.75 -20.09
N GLY A 352 -9.69 3.76 -20.84
CA GLY A 352 -8.43 3.88 -21.56
C GLY A 352 -8.47 4.96 -22.65
N GLU A 353 -9.48 4.93 -23.51
CA GLU A 353 -9.66 5.91 -24.60
C GLU A 353 -9.84 7.33 -24.06
N LEU A 354 -10.70 7.51 -23.05
CA LEU A 354 -10.92 8.83 -22.43
C LEU A 354 -9.65 9.37 -21.76
N LYS A 355 -8.81 8.49 -21.19
CA LYS A 355 -7.50 8.87 -20.65
C LYS A 355 -6.52 9.24 -21.75
N ALA A 356 -6.57 8.56 -22.90
CA ALA A 356 -5.76 8.86 -24.09
C ALA A 356 -6.17 10.17 -24.79
N GLY A 357 -7.26 10.81 -24.35
CA GLY A 357 -7.76 12.05 -24.94
C GLY A 357 -8.75 11.82 -26.08
N HIS A 358 -9.25 10.59 -26.27
CA HIS A 358 -10.19 10.27 -27.33
C HIS A 358 -11.64 10.27 -26.81
N PRO A 359 -12.60 10.83 -27.59
CA PRO A 359 -14.02 10.68 -27.29
C PRO A 359 -14.47 9.23 -27.50
N VAL A 360 -15.43 8.78 -26.69
CA VAL A 360 -16.04 7.46 -26.83
C VAL A 360 -17.53 7.61 -27.07
N VAL A 361 -18.07 6.92 -28.07
CA VAL A 361 -19.50 6.97 -28.41
C VAL A 361 -20.14 5.61 -28.17
N PHE A 362 -21.11 5.58 -27.27
CA PHE A 362 -22.01 4.44 -27.11
C PHE A 362 -23.29 4.70 -27.91
N VAL A 363 -23.52 3.86 -28.91
CA VAL A 363 -24.68 3.96 -29.78
C VAL A 363 -25.80 3.06 -29.26
N TYR A 364 -26.97 3.64 -29.04
CA TYR A 364 -28.15 2.97 -28.51
C TYR A 364 -29.29 2.98 -29.54
N PRO A 365 -30.13 1.93 -29.60
CA PRO A 365 -31.26 1.90 -30.53
C PRO A 365 -32.27 3.03 -30.28
N THR A 366 -32.50 3.40 -29.02
CA THR A 366 -33.55 4.37 -28.62
C THR A 366 -33.13 5.18 -27.39
N CYS A 367 -33.79 6.33 -27.16
CA CYS A 367 -33.63 7.10 -25.92
C CYS A 367 -34.00 6.31 -24.67
N ARG A 368 -34.96 5.37 -24.78
CA ARG A 368 -35.35 4.48 -23.68
C ARG A 368 -34.18 3.58 -23.26
N SER A 369 -33.40 3.09 -24.22
CA SER A 369 -32.19 2.31 -23.95
C SER A 369 -31.11 3.14 -23.26
N ILE A 370 -30.91 4.40 -23.66
CA ILE A 370 -30.02 5.34 -22.98
C ILE A 370 -30.45 5.50 -21.52
N THR A 371 -31.73 5.84 -21.29
CA THR A 371 -32.26 6.07 -19.94
C THR A 371 -32.02 4.87 -19.01
N ARG A 372 -32.25 3.65 -19.51
CA ARG A 372 -32.04 2.41 -18.74
C ARG A 372 -30.57 2.18 -18.39
N HIS A 373 -29.65 2.37 -19.35
CA HIS A 373 -28.23 2.08 -19.13
C HIS A 373 -27.47 3.23 -18.47
N LYS A 374 -27.99 4.46 -18.52
CA LYS A 374 -27.38 5.65 -17.93
C LYS A 374 -27.11 5.50 -16.43
N LEU A 375 -27.98 4.79 -15.70
CA LEU A 375 -27.74 4.47 -14.29
C LEU A 375 -26.45 3.67 -14.08
N ALA A 376 -26.23 2.63 -14.89
CA ALA A 376 -25.01 1.82 -14.85
C ALA A 376 -23.79 2.61 -15.36
N VAL A 377 -23.95 3.46 -16.38
CA VAL A 377 -22.84 4.31 -16.83
C VAL A 377 -22.44 5.30 -15.72
N ASN A 378 -23.39 5.92 -15.03
CA ASN A 378 -23.15 6.85 -13.93
C ASN A 378 -22.54 6.21 -12.68
N SER A 379 -22.71 4.89 -12.47
CA SER A 379 -22.06 4.17 -11.38
C SER A 379 -20.56 3.95 -11.64
N TYR A 380 -20.11 4.03 -12.89
CA TYR A 380 -18.71 3.77 -13.27
C TYR A 380 -17.97 5.01 -13.75
N PHE A 381 -18.66 5.95 -14.39
CA PHE A 381 -18.08 7.17 -14.95
C PHE A 381 -18.61 8.41 -14.23
N ASN A 382 -17.78 9.43 -14.14
CA ASN A 382 -18.16 10.69 -13.51
C ASN A 382 -19.20 11.41 -14.38
N PRO A 383 -20.33 11.86 -13.83
CA PRO A 383 -21.40 12.51 -14.63
C PRO A 383 -20.93 13.72 -15.45
N GLY A 384 -19.90 14.43 -14.96
CA GLY A 384 -19.34 15.59 -15.64
C GLY A 384 -18.69 15.30 -17.00
N ILE A 385 -18.34 14.04 -17.28
CA ILE A 385 -17.73 13.62 -18.56
C ILE A 385 -18.71 12.92 -19.50
N ILE A 386 -19.99 12.81 -19.13
CA ILE A 386 -21.01 12.13 -19.94
C ILE A 386 -21.86 13.18 -20.66
N LYS A 387 -22.08 12.97 -21.96
CA LYS A 387 -22.98 13.78 -22.79
C LYS A 387 -23.99 12.89 -23.49
N GLU A 388 -25.21 13.37 -23.67
CA GLU A 388 -26.24 12.68 -24.43
C GLU A 388 -26.41 13.36 -25.80
N LEU A 389 -26.68 12.56 -26.83
CA LEU A 389 -26.91 13.02 -28.21
C LEU A 389 -28.11 12.26 -28.79
N HIS A 390 -29.30 12.83 -28.63
CA HIS A 390 -30.54 12.23 -29.11
C HIS A 390 -31.65 13.25 -29.40
N GLY A 391 -32.61 12.85 -30.23
CA GLY A 391 -33.67 13.75 -30.74
C GLY A 391 -34.60 14.36 -29.67
N GLN A 392 -34.66 13.80 -28.46
CA GLN A 392 -35.45 14.37 -27.35
C GLN A 392 -34.76 15.53 -26.59
N LEU A 393 -33.48 15.80 -26.83
CA LEU A 393 -32.78 16.94 -26.22
C LEU A 393 -33.22 18.26 -26.86
N GLY A 394 -33.14 19.37 -26.12
CA GLY A 394 -33.35 20.69 -26.69
C GLY A 394 -32.28 21.02 -27.74
N ARG A 395 -32.61 21.82 -28.77
CA ARG A 395 -31.66 22.19 -29.84
C ARG A 395 -30.35 22.81 -29.32
N THR A 396 -30.42 23.60 -28.25
CA THR A 396 -29.25 24.22 -27.63
C THR A 396 -28.33 23.19 -26.99
N GLU A 397 -28.91 22.19 -26.31
CA GLU A 397 -28.15 21.10 -25.65
C GLU A 397 -27.52 20.18 -26.70
N GLN A 398 -28.25 19.85 -27.76
CA GLN A 398 -27.74 19.09 -28.91
C GLN A 398 -26.53 19.78 -29.52
N LYS A 399 -26.65 21.08 -29.86
CA LYS A 399 -25.54 21.86 -30.42
C LYS A 399 -24.33 21.91 -29.48
N ALA A 400 -24.56 22.08 -28.18
CA ALA A 400 -23.47 22.11 -27.20
C ALA A 400 -22.74 20.76 -27.13
N ALA A 401 -23.46 19.65 -27.06
CA ALA A 401 -22.88 18.31 -27.03
C ALA A 401 -22.20 17.95 -28.37
N ASP A 402 -22.78 18.32 -29.51
CA ASP A 402 -22.22 18.09 -30.84
C ASP A 402 -20.92 18.88 -31.05
N ASN A 403 -20.87 20.14 -30.61
CA ASN A 403 -19.65 20.94 -30.64
C ASN A 403 -18.52 20.30 -29.82
N VAL A 404 -18.83 19.76 -28.63
CA VAL A 404 -17.85 19.05 -27.79
C VAL A 404 -17.36 17.77 -28.49
N LEU A 405 -18.26 17.01 -29.12
CA LEU A 405 -17.89 15.81 -29.89
C LEU A 405 -16.99 16.17 -31.09
N ARG A 406 -17.36 17.19 -31.87
CA ARG A 406 -16.59 17.63 -33.05
C ARG A 406 -15.24 18.24 -32.69
N ALA A 407 -15.14 18.86 -31.52
CA ALA A 407 -13.86 19.33 -30.97
C ALA A 407 -12.93 18.18 -30.54
N GLY A 408 -13.41 16.93 -30.53
CA GLY A 408 -12.63 15.77 -30.13
C GLY A 408 -12.38 15.70 -28.62
N GLU A 409 -13.20 16.38 -27.82
CA GLU A 409 -13.04 16.42 -26.38
C GLU A 409 -13.29 15.02 -25.77
N PRO A 410 -12.50 14.57 -24.78
CA PRO A 410 -12.54 13.21 -24.23
C PRO A 410 -13.74 12.99 -23.30
N TYR A 411 -14.93 12.97 -23.89
CA TYR A 411 -16.22 12.71 -23.23
C TYR A 411 -16.79 11.37 -23.69
N LEU A 412 -17.62 10.80 -22.83
CA LEU A 412 -18.45 9.64 -23.15
C LEU A 412 -19.80 10.13 -23.67
N PHE A 413 -20.08 9.85 -24.95
CA PHE A 413 -21.32 10.24 -25.61
C PHE A 413 -22.29 9.06 -25.65
N LEU A 414 -23.49 9.25 -25.09
CA LEU A 414 -24.60 8.32 -25.21
C LEU A 414 -25.50 8.81 -26.35
N MET A 415 -25.38 8.16 -27.51
CA MET A 415 -26.00 8.61 -28.75
C MET A 415 -27.07 7.62 -29.22
N THR A 416 -28.17 8.09 -29.80
CA THR A 416 -29.11 7.17 -30.47
C THR A 416 -28.69 6.89 -31.92
N GLU A 417 -28.99 5.70 -32.43
CA GLU A 417 -28.78 5.37 -33.86
C GLU A 417 -29.44 6.37 -34.79
N THR A 418 -30.66 6.81 -34.46
CA THR A 418 -31.37 7.83 -35.24
C THR A 418 -30.61 9.16 -35.26
N TYR A 419 -29.99 9.55 -34.14
CA TYR A 419 -29.19 10.77 -34.11
C TYR A 419 -27.96 10.61 -35.01
N LEU A 420 -27.19 9.54 -34.83
CA LEU A 420 -25.99 9.24 -35.61
C LEU A 420 -26.24 9.20 -37.13
N ARG A 421 -27.40 8.71 -37.57
CA ARG A 421 -27.71 8.56 -39.00
C ARG A 421 -28.24 9.82 -39.67
N HIS A 422 -28.82 10.75 -38.90
CA HIS A 422 -29.60 11.86 -39.45
C HIS A 422 -29.11 13.25 -39.04
N TYR A 423 -28.17 13.32 -38.09
CA TYR A 423 -27.59 14.54 -37.55
C TYR A 423 -26.08 14.36 -37.44
#